data_AF-A0A1L7CRT0-F1
#
_entry.id   AF-A0A1L7CRT0-F1
#
_cell.length_a   1.000
_cell.length_b   1.000
_cell.length_c   1.000
_cell.angle_alpha   90.00
_cell.angle_beta   90.00
_cell.angle_gamma   90.00
#
_symmetry.space_group_name_H-M   'P 1'
#
loop_
_entity.id
_entity.type
_entity.pdbx_description
1 polymer ?
#
loop_
_entity_poly.entity_id
_entity_poly.type
_entity_poly.pdbx_seq_one_letter_code
_entity_poly.pdbx_strand_id
1 'polypeptide(L)'
;MTRAAAGWLAATALVLVATVAFAASYYAAVPDPMPVHWGAGGPDGFQRKTPAGFLGLHALAPGILLVVQAGGAALIRVQARAAGSLDERAHRLYQRALGSFMTGVSLVCALFVHGLSRTAAGDDAALWRVLSSGWFFAAGLVVLLAWLALGFRGTGVVYFDRGDERVLVEHRGGTGVTLNFARPGAWGILAALLAPAALVTLLAVFAG
;
A
#
# COMPACT_ATOMS: atom_id res chain seq x y z
N MET A 1 9.00 3.36 -21.06
CA MET A 1 8.08 3.67 -19.94
C MET A 1 7.31 4.95 -20.22
N THR A 2 6.09 5.10 -19.74
CA THR A 2 5.35 6.37 -19.76
C THR A 2 6.00 7.27 -18.72
N ARG A 3 6.11 8.58 -18.98
CA ARG A 3 6.68 9.54 -18.01
C ARG A 3 5.97 9.47 -16.65
N ALA A 4 4.67 9.22 -16.66
CA ALA A 4 3.88 9.01 -15.44
C ALA A 4 4.33 7.79 -14.62
N ALA A 5 4.62 6.66 -15.27
CA ALA A 5 5.09 5.45 -14.58
C ALA A 5 6.51 5.61 -14.04
N ALA A 6 7.38 6.29 -14.79
CA ALA A 6 8.70 6.64 -14.31
C ALA A 6 8.64 7.54 -13.06
N GLY A 7 7.70 8.47 -13.01
CA GLY A 7 7.54 9.41 -11.89
C GLY A 7 7.24 8.72 -10.56
N TRP A 8 6.24 7.84 -10.50
CA TRP A 8 5.90 7.18 -9.23
C TRP A 8 6.88 6.04 -8.87
N LEU A 9 7.53 5.40 -9.84
CA LEU A 9 8.64 4.48 -9.56
C LEU A 9 9.82 5.22 -8.93
N ALA A 10 10.18 6.38 -9.50
CA ALA A 10 11.22 7.23 -8.94
C ALA A 10 10.83 7.73 -7.54
N ALA A 11 9.57 8.08 -7.31
CA ALA A 11 9.08 8.48 -6.00
C ALA A 11 9.20 7.33 -4.98
N THR A 12 8.79 6.11 -5.33
CA THR A 12 8.94 4.95 -4.44
C THR A 12 10.43 4.61 -4.20
N ALA A 13 11.27 4.71 -5.23
CA ALA A 13 12.72 4.51 -5.09
C ALA A 13 13.34 5.58 -4.18
N LEU A 14 12.87 6.82 -4.26
CA LEU A 14 13.29 7.89 -3.37
C LEU A 14 12.86 7.60 -1.92
N VAL A 15 11.63 7.12 -1.70
CA VAL A 15 11.19 6.65 -0.37
C VAL A 15 12.12 5.55 0.15
N LEU A 16 12.46 4.56 -0.69
CA LEU A 16 13.39 3.48 -0.35
C LEU A 16 14.76 4.02 0.08
N VAL A 17 15.37 4.89 -0.72
CA VAL A 17 16.68 5.47 -0.41
C VAL A 17 16.61 6.34 0.85
N ALA A 18 15.57 7.16 0.97
CA ALA A 18 15.39 8.05 2.12
C ALA A 18 15.17 7.26 3.42
N THR A 19 14.37 6.18 3.40
CA THR A 19 14.16 5.35 4.60
C THR A 19 15.44 4.64 5.02
N VAL A 20 16.23 4.13 4.08
CA VAL A 20 17.49 3.45 4.41
C VAL A 20 18.51 4.44 4.96
N ALA A 21 18.64 5.62 4.33
CA ALA A 21 19.52 6.67 4.80
C ALA A 21 19.11 7.19 6.20
N PHE A 22 17.82 7.40 6.41
CA PHE A 22 17.30 7.82 7.71
C PHE A 22 17.52 6.73 8.77
N ALA A 23 17.26 5.46 8.47
CA ALA A 23 17.56 4.35 9.36
C ALA A 23 19.04 4.34 9.77
N ALA A 24 19.95 4.47 8.81
CA ALA A 24 21.39 4.48 9.07
C ALA A 24 21.81 5.60 10.06
N SER A 25 21.12 6.74 10.05
CA SER A 25 21.44 7.89 10.92
C SER A 25 21.23 7.63 12.42
N TYR A 26 20.38 6.67 12.80
CA TYR A 26 20.12 6.34 14.21
C TYR A 26 20.43 4.89 14.57
N TYR A 27 21.09 4.13 13.69
CA TYR A 27 21.45 2.73 13.91
C TYR A 27 22.19 2.49 15.24
N ALA A 28 23.08 3.41 15.63
CA ALA A 28 23.85 3.30 16.87
C ALA A 28 22.97 3.32 18.14
N ALA A 29 21.82 4.01 18.09
CA ALA A 29 20.92 4.16 19.23
C ALA A 29 20.01 2.95 19.45
N VAL A 30 19.91 2.04 18.49
CA VAL A 30 19.06 0.84 18.59
C VAL A 30 19.75 -0.19 19.50
N PRO A 31 19.03 -0.83 20.45
CA PRO A 31 19.60 -1.82 21.35
C PRO A 31 20.08 -3.09 20.63
N ASP A 32 20.98 -3.83 21.28
CA ASP A 32 21.35 -5.20 20.89
C ASP A 32 21.00 -6.15 22.05
N PRO A 33 20.09 -7.14 21.86
CA PRO A 33 19.42 -7.49 20.62
C PRO A 33 18.35 -6.46 20.20
N MET A 34 18.17 -6.31 18.89
CA MET A 34 17.18 -5.37 18.33
C MET A 34 15.82 -6.07 18.18
N PRO A 35 14.71 -5.38 18.48
CA PRO A 35 13.38 -5.93 18.27
C PRO A 35 13.04 -6.02 16.78
N VAL A 36 12.28 -7.06 16.43
CA VAL A 36 11.77 -7.34 15.08
C VAL A 36 10.30 -7.69 15.05
N HIS A 37 9.72 -7.97 16.21
CA HIS A 37 8.31 -8.25 16.39
C HIS A 37 7.79 -7.46 17.61
N TRP A 38 6.54 -7.01 17.50
CA TRP A 38 5.86 -6.23 18.51
C TRP A 38 4.47 -6.82 18.74
N GLY A 39 4.24 -7.31 19.96
CA GLY A 39 2.94 -7.74 20.46
C GLY A 39 2.24 -6.62 21.24
N ALA A 40 1.07 -6.92 21.81
CA ALA A 40 0.27 -5.96 22.57
C ALA A 40 1.00 -5.41 23.82
N GLY A 41 1.88 -6.22 24.43
CA GLY A 41 2.70 -5.85 25.58
C GLY A 41 4.00 -5.12 25.24
N GLY A 42 4.25 -4.81 23.96
CA GLY A 42 5.51 -4.23 23.49
C GLY A 42 6.36 -5.23 22.68
N PRO A 43 7.66 -4.98 22.51
CA PRO A 43 8.54 -5.85 21.73
C PRO A 43 8.68 -7.23 22.39
N ASP A 44 8.36 -8.29 21.63
CA ASP A 44 8.32 -9.68 22.09
C ASP A 44 9.15 -10.64 21.20
N GLY A 45 9.70 -10.14 20.08
CA GLY A 45 10.63 -10.87 19.23
C GLY A 45 11.89 -10.06 18.96
N PHE A 46 13.05 -10.70 19.13
CA PHE A 46 14.36 -10.05 19.09
C PHE A 46 15.35 -10.82 18.21
N GLN A 47 16.29 -10.09 17.60
CA GLN A 47 17.42 -10.67 16.88
C GLN A 47 18.71 -9.92 17.18
N ARG A 48 19.86 -10.55 16.92
CA ARG A 48 21.17 -9.88 17.01
C ARG A 48 21.20 -8.64 16.11
N LYS A 49 21.65 -7.50 16.64
CA LYS A 49 21.78 -6.26 15.88
C LYS A 49 22.90 -6.39 14.85
N THR A 50 22.55 -6.18 13.58
CA THR A 50 23.52 -6.11 12.48
C THR A 50 23.10 -5.01 11.50
N PRO A 51 24.03 -4.36 10.79
CA PRO A 51 23.68 -3.33 9.81
C PRO A 51 22.76 -3.89 8.72
N ALA A 52 23.06 -5.10 8.22
CA ALA A 52 22.27 -5.75 7.18
C ALA A 52 20.84 -6.07 7.65
N GLY A 53 20.67 -6.65 8.84
CA GLY A 53 19.34 -6.97 9.36
C GLY A 53 18.52 -5.71 9.63
N PHE A 54 19.14 -4.67 10.18
CA PHE A 54 18.46 -3.43 10.52
C PHE A 54 18.06 -2.62 9.28
N LEU A 55 18.99 -2.39 8.35
CA LEU A 55 18.68 -1.68 7.11
C LEU A 55 17.74 -2.50 6.22
N GLY A 56 17.88 -3.84 6.22
CA GLY A 56 16.97 -4.75 5.52
C GLY A 56 15.53 -4.63 6.00
N LEU A 57 15.31 -4.55 7.32
CA LEU A 57 13.98 -4.32 7.90
C LEU A 57 13.31 -3.04 7.37
N HIS A 58 14.08 -1.95 7.23
CA HIS A 58 13.58 -0.67 6.73
C HIS A 58 13.42 -0.66 5.20
N ALA A 59 14.26 -1.40 4.47
CA ALA A 59 14.18 -1.51 3.02
C ALA A 59 13.05 -2.43 2.54
N LEU A 60 12.59 -3.37 3.38
CA LEU A 60 11.73 -4.48 2.96
C LEU A 60 10.42 -4.01 2.30
N ALA A 61 9.60 -3.24 3.02
CA ALA A 61 8.31 -2.78 2.51
C ALA A 61 8.44 -1.90 1.25
N PRO A 62 9.22 -0.80 1.24
CA PRO A 62 9.40 0.01 0.04
C PRO A 62 10.05 -0.76 -1.11
N GLY A 63 10.96 -1.68 -0.83
CA GLY A 63 11.60 -2.54 -1.83
C GLY A 63 10.62 -3.49 -2.51
N ILE A 64 9.81 -4.22 -1.74
CA ILE A 64 8.74 -5.08 -2.28
C ILE A 64 7.77 -4.26 -3.12
N LEU A 65 7.31 -3.11 -2.60
CA LEU A 65 6.37 -2.26 -3.33
C LEU A 65 6.97 -1.68 -4.61
N LEU A 66 8.26 -1.34 -4.63
CA LEU A 66 8.94 -0.90 -5.85
C LEU A 66 8.95 -2.01 -6.91
N VAL A 67 9.28 -3.24 -6.53
CA VAL A 67 9.27 -4.41 -7.42
C VAL A 67 7.87 -4.72 -7.93
N VAL A 68 6.88 -4.77 -7.04
CA VAL A 68 5.48 -5.03 -7.40
C VAL A 68 4.96 -3.97 -8.37
N GLN A 69 5.22 -2.69 -8.10
CA GLN A 69 4.76 -1.64 -9.01
C GLN A 69 5.47 -1.70 -10.37
N ALA A 70 6.78 -1.99 -10.41
CA ALA A 70 7.51 -2.17 -11.67
C ALA A 70 6.95 -3.34 -12.48
N GLY A 71 6.68 -4.48 -11.82
CA GLY A 71 6.04 -5.64 -12.41
C GLY A 71 4.63 -5.33 -12.92
N GLY A 72 3.80 -4.64 -12.13
CA GLY A 72 2.47 -4.20 -12.54
C GLY A 72 2.48 -3.29 -13.76
N ALA A 73 3.40 -2.30 -13.80
CA ALA A 73 3.58 -1.46 -14.98
C ALA A 73 4.03 -2.23 -16.22
N ALA A 74 4.83 -3.29 -16.07
CA ALA A 74 5.24 -4.15 -17.17
C ALA A 74 4.08 -5.02 -17.67
N LEU A 75 3.34 -5.69 -16.76
CA LEU A 75 2.20 -6.54 -17.08
C LEU A 75 1.10 -5.76 -17.81
N ILE A 76 0.75 -4.59 -17.29
CA ILE A 76 -0.28 -3.74 -17.89
C ILE A 76 0.11 -3.31 -19.32
N ARG A 77 1.41 -3.14 -19.61
CA ARG A 77 1.88 -2.88 -21.00
C ARG A 77 1.75 -4.10 -21.91
N VAL A 78 2.01 -5.30 -21.39
CA VAL A 78 1.88 -6.54 -22.16
C VAL A 78 0.41 -6.77 -22.51
N GLN A 79 -0.49 -6.64 -21.54
CA GLN A 79 -1.94 -6.77 -21.74
C GLN A 79 -2.48 -5.72 -22.73
N ALA A 80 -2.04 -4.46 -22.59
CA ALA A 80 -2.38 -3.38 -23.51
C ALA A 80 -2.02 -3.68 -24.97
N ARG A 81 -0.84 -4.26 -25.21
CA ARG A 81 -0.39 -4.63 -26.57
C ARG A 81 -1.23 -5.74 -27.16
N ALA A 82 -1.61 -6.73 -26.34
CA ALA A 82 -2.44 -7.86 -26.77
C ALA A 82 -3.88 -7.44 -27.11
N ALA A 83 -4.45 -6.46 -26.39
CA ALA A 83 -5.83 -6.02 -26.56
C ALA A 83 -6.09 -5.17 -27.82
N GLY A 84 -5.05 -4.70 -28.52
CA GLY A 84 -5.17 -3.97 -29.80
C GLY A 84 -5.79 -2.57 -29.72
N SER A 85 -6.45 -2.19 -28.61
CA SER A 85 -6.93 -0.84 -28.34
C SER A 85 -6.85 -0.54 -26.84
N LEU A 86 -6.28 0.62 -26.51
CA LEU A 86 -6.29 1.18 -25.17
C LEU A 86 -7.06 2.49 -25.21
N ASP A 87 -8.01 2.67 -24.30
CA ASP A 87 -8.34 4.03 -23.88
C ASP A 87 -7.14 4.58 -23.10
N GLU A 88 -6.24 5.27 -23.82
CA GLU A 88 -5.01 5.78 -23.25
C GLU A 88 -5.24 6.75 -22.08
N ARG A 89 -6.37 7.48 -22.10
CA ARG A 89 -6.69 8.45 -21.05
C ARG A 89 -7.06 7.72 -19.76
N ALA A 90 -7.99 6.77 -19.83
CA ALA A 90 -8.37 5.95 -18.69
C ALA A 90 -7.17 5.17 -18.13
N HIS A 91 -6.35 4.60 -19.02
CA HIS A 91 -5.14 3.89 -18.64
C HIS A 91 -4.12 4.77 -17.90
N ARG A 92 -3.86 5.99 -18.40
CA ARG A 92 -2.94 6.94 -17.74
C ARG A 92 -3.45 7.35 -16.37
N LEU A 93 -4.75 7.56 -16.21
CA LEU A 93 -5.36 7.92 -14.92
C LEU A 93 -5.26 6.77 -13.92
N TYR A 94 -5.58 5.55 -14.33
CA TYR A 94 -5.44 4.35 -13.51
C TYR A 94 -3.98 4.13 -13.05
N GLN A 95 -3.04 4.19 -13.99
CA GLN A 95 -1.60 4.05 -13.71
C GLN A 95 -1.08 5.12 -12.74
N ARG A 96 -1.57 6.36 -12.86
CA ARG A 96 -1.20 7.43 -11.92
C ARG A 96 -1.79 7.18 -10.54
N ALA A 97 -3.08 6.87 -10.47
CA ALA A 97 -3.77 6.60 -9.22
C ALA A 97 -3.14 5.44 -8.44
N LEU A 98 -2.96 4.30 -9.12
CA LEU A 98 -2.40 3.10 -8.51
C LEU A 98 -0.93 3.31 -8.09
N GLY A 99 -0.11 3.92 -8.94
CA GLY A 99 1.28 4.21 -8.61
C GLY A 99 1.43 5.21 -7.46
N SER A 100 0.63 6.28 -7.45
CA SER A 100 0.60 7.23 -6.33
C SER A 100 0.12 6.58 -5.03
N PHE A 101 -0.90 5.71 -5.10
CA PHE A 101 -1.36 4.95 -3.95
C PHE A 101 -0.26 4.07 -3.37
N MET A 102 0.36 3.24 -4.20
CA MET A 102 1.41 2.32 -3.73
C MET A 102 2.64 3.06 -3.20
N THR A 103 2.95 4.24 -3.76
CA THR A 103 3.96 5.16 -3.19
C THR A 103 3.54 5.65 -1.80
N GLY A 104 2.27 6.02 -1.61
CA GLY A 104 1.72 6.43 -0.32
C GLY A 104 1.76 5.30 0.73
N VAL A 105 1.37 4.08 0.35
CA VAL A 105 1.49 2.88 1.21
C VAL A 105 2.94 2.68 1.63
N SER A 106 3.88 2.77 0.68
CA SER A 106 5.32 2.65 0.94
C SER A 106 5.81 3.66 1.97
N LEU A 107 5.41 4.93 1.85
CA LEU A 107 5.76 5.97 2.81
C LEU A 107 5.20 5.67 4.21
N VAL A 108 3.94 5.22 4.32
CA VAL A 108 3.37 4.86 5.62
C VAL A 108 4.11 3.68 6.23
N CYS A 109 4.33 2.59 5.47
CA CYS A 109 5.05 1.44 5.99
C CYS A 109 6.45 1.83 6.49
N ALA A 110 7.16 2.69 5.75
CA ALA A 110 8.45 3.22 6.18
C ALA A 110 8.34 4.02 7.49
N LEU A 111 7.40 4.95 7.59
CA LEU A 111 7.16 5.75 8.81
C LEU A 111 6.80 4.87 10.01
N PHE A 112 5.99 3.84 9.80
CA PHE A 112 5.59 2.87 10.81
C PHE A 112 6.80 2.12 11.37
N VAL A 113 7.63 1.52 10.48
CA VAL A 113 8.84 0.78 10.88
C VAL A 113 9.86 1.69 11.57
N HIS A 114 10.02 2.93 11.10
CA HIS A 114 10.86 3.93 11.76
C HIS A 114 10.37 4.25 13.17
N GLY A 115 9.08 4.46 13.34
CA GLY A 115 8.51 4.77 14.64
C GLY A 115 8.71 3.63 15.64
N LEU A 116 8.49 2.37 15.23
CA LEU A 116 8.78 1.20 16.07
C LEU A 116 10.27 1.13 16.44
N SER A 117 11.17 1.29 15.47
CA SER A 117 12.62 1.26 15.72
C SER A 117 13.11 2.40 16.61
N ARG A 118 12.44 3.57 16.55
CA ARG A 118 12.74 4.72 17.40
C ARG A 118 12.24 4.54 18.83
N THR A 119 11.06 3.93 19.04
CA THR A 119 10.63 3.56 20.40
C THR A 119 11.62 2.61 21.06
N ALA A 120 12.12 1.63 20.31
CA ALA A 120 13.16 0.72 20.79
C ALA A 120 14.49 1.44 21.12
N ALA A 121 14.77 2.54 20.45
CA ALA A 121 15.93 3.40 20.70
C ALA A 121 15.70 4.43 21.84
N GLY A 122 14.64 4.29 22.64
CA GLY A 122 14.35 5.16 23.79
C GLY A 122 13.70 6.51 23.42
N ASP A 123 13.06 6.61 22.25
CA ASP A 123 12.31 7.81 21.86
C ASP A 123 10.84 7.73 22.27
N ASP A 124 10.50 8.35 23.39
CA ASP A 124 9.14 8.35 23.96
C ASP A 124 8.09 9.02 23.04
N ALA A 125 8.53 9.91 22.14
CA ALA A 125 7.66 10.56 21.16
C ALA A 125 7.44 9.71 19.89
N ALA A 126 8.12 8.56 19.77
CA ALA A 126 8.03 7.72 18.58
C ALA A 126 6.72 6.91 18.53
N LEU A 127 6.16 6.51 19.68
CA LEU A 127 4.86 5.82 19.74
C LEU A 127 3.73 6.68 19.18
N TRP A 128 3.69 7.96 19.55
CA TRP A 128 2.70 8.90 19.02
C TRP A 128 2.87 9.15 17.51
N ARG A 129 4.10 9.09 17.00
CA ARG A 129 4.37 9.13 15.56
C ARG A 129 3.90 7.86 14.84
N VAL A 130 4.10 6.67 15.42
CA VAL A 130 3.54 5.39 14.93
C VAL A 130 2.01 5.46 14.85
N LEU A 131 1.35 5.83 15.96
CA LEU A 131 -0.11 5.90 16.03
C LEU A 131 -0.67 6.96 15.07
N SER A 132 -0.02 8.12 14.96
CA SER A 132 -0.42 9.14 13.98
C SER A 132 -0.25 8.66 12.53
N SER A 133 0.82 7.90 12.22
CA SER A 133 1.03 7.34 10.88
C SER A 133 -0.03 6.30 10.48
N GLY A 134 -0.53 5.51 11.45
CA GLY A 134 -1.67 4.61 11.26
C GLY A 134 -2.96 5.37 10.94
N TRP A 135 -3.22 6.50 11.62
CA TRP A 135 -4.36 7.36 11.31
C TRP A 135 -4.23 8.06 9.95
N PHE A 136 -3.04 8.54 9.58
CA PHE A 136 -2.79 9.09 8.24
C PHE A 136 -2.93 8.03 7.15
N PHE A 137 -2.56 6.77 7.42
CA PHE A 137 -2.81 5.66 6.50
C PHE A 137 -4.28 5.33 6.37
N ALA A 138 -5.02 5.22 7.48
CA ALA A 138 -6.45 4.97 7.46
C ALA A 138 -7.19 6.11 6.74
N ALA A 139 -6.84 7.36 7.04
CA ALA A 139 -7.40 8.53 6.35
C ALA A 139 -7.00 8.55 4.86
N GLY A 140 -5.75 8.24 4.52
CA GLY A 140 -5.27 8.16 3.14
C GLY A 140 -5.91 7.02 2.36
N LEU A 141 -6.16 5.88 3.00
CA LEU A 141 -6.89 4.74 2.45
C LEU A 141 -8.36 5.09 2.26
N VAL A 142 -9.01 5.76 3.22
CA VAL A 142 -10.38 6.25 3.09
C VAL A 142 -10.48 7.28 1.96
N VAL A 143 -9.54 8.23 1.88
CA VAL A 143 -9.50 9.22 0.80
C VAL A 143 -9.24 8.55 -0.54
N LEU A 144 -8.37 7.55 -0.62
CA LEU A 144 -8.15 6.77 -1.84
C LEU A 144 -9.40 5.99 -2.22
N LEU A 145 -10.00 5.23 -1.29
CA LEU A 145 -11.20 4.45 -1.55
C LEU A 145 -12.35 5.37 -1.95
N ALA A 146 -12.50 6.52 -1.29
CA ALA A 146 -13.42 7.58 -1.66
C ALA A 146 -13.05 8.19 -3.02
N TRP A 147 -11.78 8.34 -3.37
CA TRP A 147 -11.34 8.89 -4.66
C TRP A 147 -11.51 7.86 -5.79
N LEU A 148 -11.25 6.58 -5.54
CA LEU A 148 -11.59 5.45 -6.41
C LEU A 148 -13.11 5.33 -6.56
N ALA A 149 -13.88 5.65 -5.53
CA ALA A 149 -15.35 5.63 -5.55
C ALA A 149 -15.99 6.88 -6.18
N LEU A 150 -15.43 8.07 -5.98
CA LEU A 150 -16.00 9.37 -6.35
C LEU A 150 -15.35 9.98 -7.60
N GLY A 151 -14.05 9.78 -7.81
CA GLY A 151 -13.28 10.31 -8.94
C GLY A 151 -13.57 9.63 -10.28
N PHE A 152 -14.45 8.62 -10.28
CA PHE A 152 -14.70 7.74 -11.43
C PHE A 152 -16.14 7.80 -11.96
N ARG A 153 -16.87 8.89 -11.72
CA ARG A 153 -18.10 9.17 -12.47
C ARG A 153 -17.78 9.37 -13.96
N GLY A 154 -17.88 8.30 -14.74
CA GLY A 154 -17.73 8.28 -16.21
C GLY A 154 -16.62 7.40 -16.78
N THR A 155 -15.74 6.83 -15.95
CA THR A 155 -14.57 6.02 -16.40
C THR A 155 -14.67 4.52 -16.11
N GLY A 156 -15.69 4.08 -15.34
CA GLY A 156 -16.06 2.68 -15.20
C GLY A 156 -15.61 1.95 -13.94
N VAL A 157 -14.75 2.50 -13.06
CA VAL A 157 -14.14 1.73 -11.94
C VAL A 157 -15.08 1.45 -10.77
N VAL A 158 -16.03 2.33 -10.45
CA VAL A 158 -17.22 1.96 -9.66
C VAL A 158 -18.37 1.89 -10.63
N TYR A 159 -18.64 0.67 -11.09
CA TYR A 159 -19.68 0.39 -12.03
C TYR A 159 -20.99 0.17 -11.25
N PHE A 160 -22.02 0.93 -11.59
CA PHE A 160 -23.33 0.83 -10.94
C PHE A 160 -24.40 0.88 -12.02
N ASP A 161 -24.73 -0.28 -12.56
CA ASP A 161 -25.75 -0.42 -13.60
C ASP A 161 -26.72 -1.53 -13.22
N ARG A 162 -27.98 -1.15 -12.99
CA ARG A 162 -29.06 -2.11 -12.67
C ARG A 162 -29.56 -2.86 -13.91
N GLY A 163 -29.23 -2.40 -15.12
CA GLY A 163 -29.53 -3.07 -16.38
C GLY A 163 -28.49 -4.15 -16.74
N ASP A 164 -27.25 -4.02 -16.29
CA ASP A 164 -26.20 -5.02 -16.53
C ASP A 164 -26.17 -6.06 -15.41
N GLU A 165 -26.45 -7.33 -15.73
CA GLU A 165 -26.56 -8.42 -14.76
C GLU A 165 -25.21 -8.93 -14.24
N ARG A 166 -24.11 -8.57 -14.90
CA ARG A 166 -22.78 -9.05 -14.53
C ARG A 166 -22.32 -8.44 -13.21
N VAL A 167 -21.72 -9.26 -12.35
CA VAL A 167 -21.05 -8.82 -11.11
C VAL A 167 -19.64 -8.32 -11.40
N LEU A 168 -18.91 -9.00 -12.29
CA LEU A 168 -17.60 -8.59 -12.78
C LEU A 168 -17.74 -8.05 -14.20
N VAL A 169 -17.31 -6.81 -14.41
CA VAL A 169 -17.47 -6.10 -15.68
C VAL A 169 -16.11 -5.68 -16.20
N GLU A 170 -15.79 -6.03 -17.44
CA GLU A 170 -14.58 -5.57 -18.09
C GLU A 170 -14.66 -4.09 -18.43
N HIS A 171 -13.59 -3.34 -18.15
CA HIS A 171 -13.49 -1.96 -18.60
C HIS A 171 -13.42 -1.88 -20.13
N ARG A 172 -14.14 -0.91 -20.70
CA ARG A 172 -13.96 -0.54 -22.11
C ARG A 172 -12.48 -0.20 -22.35
N GLY A 173 -11.84 -0.94 -23.25
CA GLY A 173 -10.41 -0.78 -23.57
C GLY A 173 -9.45 -1.72 -22.83
N GLY A 174 -9.94 -2.80 -22.19
CA GLY A 174 -9.09 -3.92 -21.73
C GLY A 174 -8.17 -3.60 -20.56
N THR A 175 -8.46 -2.53 -19.81
CA THR A 175 -7.61 -2.05 -18.69
C THR A 175 -7.86 -2.77 -17.37
N GLY A 176 -8.80 -3.71 -17.33
CA GLY A 176 -9.08 -4.55 -16.16
C GLY A 176 -10.55 -4.92 -15.99
N VAL A 177 -10.86 -5.47 -14.82
CA VAL A 177 -12.21 -5.87 -14.40
C VAL A 177 -12.62 -5.01 -13.20
N THR A 178 -13.89 -4.64 -13.11
CA THR A 178 -14.50 -3.94 -11.98
C THR A 178 -15.70 -4.73 -11.44
N LEU A 179 -16.16 -4.36 -10.25
CA LEU A 179 -17.38 -4.86 -9.64
C LEU A 179 -18.58 -3.95 -9.97
N ASN A 180 -19.70 -4.58 -10.35
CA ASN A 180 -20.99 -3.91 -10.46
C ASN A 180 -21.65 -3.80 -9.08
N PHE A 181 -21.51 -2.65 -8.42
CA PHE A 181 -22.07 -2.40 -7.10
C PHE A 181 -23.60 -2.28 -7.07
N ALA A 182 -24.27 -2.26 -8.24
CA ALA A 182 -25.71 -2.45 -8.32
C ALA A 182 -26.14 -3.90 -7.99
N ARG A 183 -25.18 -4.84 -7.94
CA ARG A 183 -25.42 -6.26 -7.65
C ARG A 183 -24.96 -6.63 -6.24
N PRO A 184 -25.74 -7.42 -5.49
CA PRO A 184 -25.37 -7.84 -4.13
C PRO A 184 -24.07 -8.65 -4.11
N GLY A 185 -23.77 -9.40 -5.18
CA GLY A 185 -22.53 -10.18 -5.29
C GLY A 185 -21.26 -9.34 -5.18
N ALA A 186 -21.28 -8.09 -5.65
CA ALA A 186 -20.13 -7.18 -5.54
C ALA A 186 -19.80 -6.84 -4.08
N TRP A 187 -20.83 -6.62 -3.26
CA TRP A 187 -20.70 -6.36 -1.83
C TRP A 187 -20.23 -7.60 -1.07
N GLY A 188 -20.67 -8.80 -1.49
CA GLY A 188 -20.18 -10.06 -0.95
C GLY A 188 -18.67 -10.25 -1.19
N ILE A 189 -18.19 -9.96 -2.41
CA ILE A 189 -16.76 -10.01 -2.75
C ILE A 189 -15.96 -9.00 -1.92
N LEU A 190 -16.46 -7.76 -1.81
CA LEU A 190 -15.81 -6.72 -1.00
C LEU A 190 -15.74 -7.12 0.48
N ALA A 191 -16.83 -7.64 1.05
CA ALA A 191 -16.87 -8.11 2.42
C ALA A 191 -15.88 -9.26 2.66
N ALA A 192 -15.83 -10.24 1.75
CA ALA A 192 -14.88 -11.35 1.83
C ALA A 192 -13.41 -10.89 1.78
N LEU A 193 -13.09 -9.88 0.98
CA LEU A 193 -11.75 -9.31 0.90
C LEU A 193 -11.34 -8.56 2.17
N LEU A 194 -12.28 -7.87 2.81
CA LEU A 194 -12.03 -7.10 4.03
C LEU A 194 -12.10 -7.95 5.31
N ALA A 195 -12.76 -9.11 5.25
CA ALA A 195 -12.99 -9.97 6.42
C ALA A 195 -11.70 -10.37 7.17
N PRO A 196 -10.58 -10.75 6.52
CA PRO A 196 -9.35 -11.09 7.24
C PRO A 196 -8.77 -9.91 8.02
N ALA A 197 -8.76 -8.70 7.45
CA ALA A 197 -8.25 -7.51 8.11
C ALA A 197 -9.14 -7.09 9.28
N ALA A 198 -10.47 -7.16 9.10
CA ALA A 198 -11.42 -6.93 10.16
C ALA A 198 -11.24 -7.95 11.29
N LEU A 199 -11.07 -9.24 10.96
CA LEU A 199 -10.83 -10.31 11.93
C LEU A 199 -9.55 -10.07 12.73
N VAL A 200 -8.41 -9.80 12.07
CA VAL A 200 -7.15 -9.50 12.75
C VAL A 200 -7.29 -8.29 13.67
N THR A 201 -8.01 -7.25 13.23
CA THR A 201 -8.27 -6.06 14.05
C THR A 201 -9.10 -6.41 15.28
N LEU A 202 -10.19 -7.17 15.12
CA LEU A 202 -11.03 -7.62 16.24
C LEU A 202 -10.23 -8.50 17.21
N LEU A 203 -9.43 -9.43 16.70
CA LEU A 203 -8.57 -10.26 17.54
C LEU A 203 -7.54 -9.41 18.28
N ALA A 204 -6.90 -8.43 17.64
CA ALA A 204 -5.94 -7.56 18.31
C ALA A 204 -6.58 -6.65 19.37
N VAL A 205 -7.82 -6.21 19.16
CA VAL A 205 -8.56 -5.35 20.10
C VAL A 205 -9.12 -6.13 21.29
N PHE A 206 -9.55 -7.38 21.09
CA PHE A 206 -10.27 -8.16 22.11
C PHE A 206 -9.45 -9.31 22.71
N ALA A 207 -8.27 -9.63 22.17
CA ALA A 207 -7.35 -10.62 22.73
C ALA A 207 -6.14 -10.00 23.48
N GLY A 208 -6.08 -8.67 23.58
CA GLY A 208 -5.19 -7.93 24.49
C GLY A 208 -5.93 -7.50 25.74
#